data_AF-A0A9D5BXW7-F1
#
_entry.id   AF-A0A9D5BXW7-F1
#
_cell.length_a   1.000
_cell.length_b   1.000
_cell.length_c   1.000
_cell.angle_alpha   90.00
_cell.angle_beta   90.00
_cell.angle_gamma   90.00
#
_symmetry.space_group_name_H-M   'P 1'
#
loop_
_entity.id
_entity.type
_entity.pdbx_description
1 polymer ?
#
loop_
_entity_poly.entity_id
_entity_poly.type
_entity_poly.pdbx_seq_one_letter_code
_entity_poly.pdbx_strand_id
1 'polypeptide(L)'
;MQTLTLSLDPCMASEKWLFPLLSVAFVSLLIFLSAISALTASSSFLPAAADLRRGPNNPASFAFYLSGARGDADRLLRLLRAVYHPRNRYLLHLSTDAPASERAYLANAARAAIPAIRAFGNVDVLGLGDAMTYMGSSGLAATLHAASVMLRLDREWNWFVTLNAADYPLVTQDDLIHVFSSVPRDLNFIDHTSDLGWKESDRVQPIVVDPGIYLARRTQIFHATEKRKTPDAFKFFTGSPWVILSRPFMEYCIIGWDNLPRTLLMYFTNVPLPEEGYFHSVVCNAPEFQNKTVNTDLRYMVWDNPPKMEPHFLNVTDFDEMSDSGVPFARQFKKDDPVLDMIDKKILDRSHYTPVPGAWCSGKRRWWTDPCSQWKDINIVKPSPWAKKLGKFMKKLVIDDWNSQLDSCNQLGFGINLVWSSPDLKLDRTQSPVRIPRSHSDLGFFLPFDSRATPSNRMMAGKSVLNPYATPYVPLSEMFSGMKFEENVAGKGMSTDFEKKKTAESPVAGSSTSFAKAEASKIGQHSGSSYMHTPFHEEAVGFEDFGAVNDHALVMETLCSMFPDISVESLAEVFHVNNGDLSETIDMLEQFEGEGFDSGDLPETSEMRSNFDPALLKGSSSGTRDTV
;
A
#
# COMPACT_ATOMS: atom_id res chain seq x y z
N MET A 1 67.83 -39.05 60.18
CA MET A 1 66.80 -38.70 59.18
C MET A 1 65.45 -38.92 59.85
N GLN A 2 64.76 -37.85 60.28
CA GLN A 2 63.30 -37.85 60.50
C GLN A 2 62.86 -36.41 60.78
N THR A 3 62.04 -35.92 59.88
CA THR A 3 61.51 -34.57 59.75
C THR A 3 60.35 -34.39 60.74
N LEU A 4 60.38 -33.34 61.56
CA LEU A 4 59.25 -32.92 62.39
C LEU A 4 58.34 -32.02 61.55
N THR A 5 57.17 -32.51 61.18
CA THR A 5 56.10 -31.74 60.56
C THR A 5 55.09 -31.29 61.61
N LEU A 6 54.88 -29.97 61.69
CA LEU A 6 53.83 -29.28 62.43
C LEU A 6 52.44 -29.72 61.95
N SER A 7 51.58 -30.13 62.89
CA SER A 7 50.12 -30.28 62.67
C SER A 7 49.45 -28.96 63.07
N LEU A 8 48.82 -28.30 62.11
CA LEU A 8 47.86 -27.21 62.34
C LEU A 8 46.47 -27.75 62.02
N ASP A 9 45.60 -27.81 63.03
CA ASP A 9 44.18 -28.12 62.85
C ASP A 9 43.46 -26.92 62.20
N PRO A 10 42.70 -27.08 61.10
CA PRO A 10 41.87 -26.02 60.56
C PRO A 10 40.50 -26.00 61.26
N CYS A 11 40.25 -24.90 61.97
CA CYS A 11 38.96 -24.53 62.55
C CYS A 11 37.89 -24.37 61.45
N MET A 12 36.82 -25.14 61.56
CA MET A 12 35.60 -25.00 60.75
C MET A 12 34.82 -23.74 61.14
N ALA A 13 35.00 -22.66 60.39
CA ALA A 13 34.11 -21.49 60.42
C ALA A 13 34.20 -20.66 59.12
N SER A 14 33.62 -21.12 58.00
CA SER A 14 33.57 -20.27 56.79
C SER A 14 32.33 -20.35 55.89
N GLU A 15 31.28 -21.10 56.23
CA GLU A 15 30.11 -21.20 55.32
C GLU A 15 28.99 -20.18 55.59
N LYS A 16 28.87 -19.62 56.80
CA LYS A 16 27.72 -18.77 57.16
C LYS A 16 27.76 -17.35 56.58
N TRP A 17 28.91 -16.89 56.12
CA TRP A 17 29.10 -15.53 55.61
C TRP A 17 29.31 -15.46 54.09
N LEU A 18 29.47 -16.59 53.42
CA LEU A 18 29.75 -16.64 51.98
C LEU A 18 28.56 -16.12 51.15
N PHE A 19 27.35 -16.60 51.46
CA PHE A 19 26.12 -16.19 50.77
C PHE A 19 25.76 -14.70 50.94
N PRO A 20 25.79 -14.11 52.16
CA PRO A 20 25.52 -12.67 52.29
C PRO A 20 26.59 -11.81 51.63
N LEU A 21 27.87 -12.22 51.64
CA LEU A 21 28.94 -11.51 50.92
C LEU A 21 28.74 -11.54 49.41
N LEU A 22 28.38 -12.70 48.84
CA LEU A 22 28.06 -12.84 47.43
C LEU A 22 26.82 -12.02 47.03
N SER A 23 25.79 -11.99 47.88
CA SER A 23 24.59 -11.20 47.64
C SER A 23 24.87 -9.70 47.65
N VAL A 24 25.64 -9.20 48.62
CA VAL A 24 26.04 -7.79 48.68
C VAL A 24 26.93 -7.41 47.50
N ALA A 25 27.86 -8.27 47.10
CA ALA A 25 28.70 -8.04 45.91
C ALA A 25 27.87 -8.00 44.62
N PHE A 26 26.88 -8.90 44.48
CA PHE A 26 25.98 -8.93 43.33
C PHE A 26 25.08 -7.69 43.26
N VAL A 27 24.49 -7.27 44.39
CA VAL A 27 23.69 -6.04 44.45
C VAL A 27 24.55 -4.80 44.21
N SER A 28 25.78 -4.76 44.74
CA SER A 28 26.72 -3.66 44.48
C SER A 28 27.13 -3.60 43.01
N LEU A 29 27.31 -4.75 42.35
CA LEU A 29 27.59 -4.83 40.93
C LEU A 29 26.39 -4.35 40.09
N LEU A 30 25.16 -4.73 40.46
CA LEU A 30 23.95 -4.25 39.79
C LEU A 30 23.78 -2.73 39.96
N ILE A 31 24.03 -2.20 41.16
CA ILE A 31 23.99 -0.74 41.41
C ILE A 31 25.07 -0.05 40.60
N PHE A 32 26.30 -0.58 40.56
CA PHE A 32 27.40 -0.02 39.78
C PHE A 32 27.10 -0.03 38.27
N LEU A 33 26.54 -1.12 37.74
CA LEU A 33 26.10 -1.21 36.34
C LEU A 33 24.95 -0.26 36.04
N SER A 34 24.01 -0.08 36.97
CA SER A 34 22.91 0.89 36.85
C SER A 34 23.41 2.33 36.89
N ALA A 35 24.41 2.62 37.73
CA ALA A 35 25.04 3.94 37.83
C ALA A 35 25.84 4.27 36.57
N ILE A 36 26.59 3.30 36.02
CA ILE A 36 27.25 3.44 34.71
C ILE A 36 26.20 3.71 33.63
N SER A 37 25.10 2.97 33.62
CA SER A 37 24.00 3.17 32.67
C SER A 37 23.39 4.57 32.79
N ALA A 38 23.17 5.06 34.02
CA ALA A 38 22.68 6.41 34.30
C ALA A 38 23.67 7.51 33.92
N LEU A 39 24.98 7.31 34.13
CA LEU A 39 26.05 8.22 33.73
C LEU A 39 26.24 8.27 32.20
N THR A 40 26.06 7.14 31.49
CA THR A 40 26.05 7.09 30.02
C THR A 40 24.78 7.70 29.43
N ALA A 41 23.64 7.56 30.11
CA ALA A 41 22.39 8.22 29.72
C ALA A 41 22.47 9.74 29.93
N SER A 42 23.15 10.20 30.98
CA SER A 42 23.32 11.63 31.30
C SER A 42 24.33 12.35 30.39
N SER A 43 25.17 11.62 29.65
CA SER A 43 26.23 12.19 28.79
C SER A 43 25.94 12.07 27.29
N SER A 44 24.83 11.46 26.89
CA SER A 44 24.36 11.48 25.51
C SER A 44 23.54 12.74 25.24
N PHE A 45 24.22 13.90 25.28
CA PHE A 45 23.72 15.08 24.60
C PHE A 45 23.62 14.72 23.11
N LEU A 46 22.42 14.36 22.64
CA LEU A 46 22.15 14.26 21.21
C LEU A 46 22.53 15.63 20.61
N PRO A 47 23.31 15.65 19.52
CA PRO A 47 23.54 16.91 18.83
C PRO A 47 22.19 17.56 18.53
N ALA A 48 22.08 18.88 18.64
CA ALA A 48 20.86 19.56 18.21
C ALA A 48 20.58 19.23 16.73
N ALA A 49 19.31 19.29 16.33
CA ALA A 49 18.96 19.18 14.91
C ALA A 49 19.79 20.23 14.13
N ALA A 50 20.53 19.77 13.12
CA ALA A 50 21.25 20.67 12.23
C ALA A 50 20.25 21.52 11.45
N ASP A 51 20.64 22.75 11.11
CA ASP A 51 19.79 23.68 10.35
C ASP A 51 19.48 23.11 8.96
N LEU A 52 18.21 22.83 8.70
CA LEU A 52 17.73 22.30 7.42
C LEU A 52 17.49 23.45 6.44
N ARG A 53 18.37 23.59 5.45
CA ARG A 53 18.25 24.62 4.41
C ARG A 53 17.48 24.09 3.23
N ARG A 54 16.46 24.84 2.80
CA ARG A 54 15.54 24.49 1.71
C ARG A 54 15.44 25.59 0.67
N GLY A 55 14.81 25.27 -0.46
CA GLY A 55 14.71 26.16 -1.62
C GLY A 55 15.55 25.69 -2.81
N PRO A 56 15.50 26.42 -3.94
CA PRO A 56 16.01 25.96 -5.23
C PRO A 56 17.53 25.72 -5.24
N ASN A 57 18.29 26.49 -4.46
CA ASN A 57 19.75 26.42 -4.37
C ASN A 57 20.25 25.42 -3.31
N ASN A 58 19.35 24.74 -2.60
CA ASN A 58 19.69 23.76 -1.57
C ASN A 58 19.42 22.35 -2.08
N PRO A 59 20.06 21.30 -1.52
CA PRO A 59 19.83 19.95 -2.02
C PRO A 59 18.36 19.52 -1.98
N ALA A 60 17.97 18.61 -2.87
CA ALA A 60 16.64 18.02 -2.92
C ALA A 60 16.22 17.41 -1.56
N SER A 61 14.91 17.32 -1.37
CA SER A 61 14.27 16.69 -0.22
C SER A 61 13.02 15.94 -0.67
N PHE A 62 12.79 14.78 -0.07
CA PHE A 62 11.73 13.85 -0.48
C PHE A 62 10.76 13.59 0.67
N ALA A 63 9.49 13.37 0.34
CA ALA A 63 8.48 12.81 1.22
C ALA A 63 8.23 11.36 0.80
N PHE A 64 8.76 10.42 1.57
CA PHE A 64 8.59 8.98 1.34
C PHE A 64 7.35 8.46 2.04
N TYR A 65 6.40 7.96 1.28
CA TYR A 65 5.30 7.14 1.76
C TYR A 65 5.71 5.67 1.67
N LEU A 66 5.89 5.02 2.82
CA LEU A 66 6.34 3.62 2.93
C LEU A 66 5.16 2.75 3.39
N SER A 67 4.56 1.99 2.48
CA SER A 67 3.36 1.19 2.73
C SER A 67 3.62 -0.31 2.84
N GLY A 68 2.85 -1.01 3.67
CA GLY A 68 2.90 -2.46 3.81
C GLY A 68 1.58 -3.02 4.33
N ALA A 69 1.46 -4.34 4.32
CA ALA A 69 0.31 -5.06 4.85
C ALA A 69 0.65 -5.76 6.17
N ARG A 70 -0.27 -6.58 6.68
CA ARG A 70 0.00 -7.44 7.85
C ARG A 70 1.31 -8.23 7.67
N GLY A 71 2.18 -8.16 8.68
CA GLY A 71 3.46 -8.87 8.71
C GLY A 71 4.64 -8.15 8.04
N ASP A 72 4.41 -6.96 7.49
CA ASP A 72 5.44 -6.17 6.80
C ASP A 72 6.20 -5.19 7.70
N ALA A 73 5.89 -5.10 9.01
CA ALA A 73 6.55 -4.15 9.91
C ALA A 73 8.09 -4.19 9.85
N ASP A 74 8.69 -5.38 9.88
CA ASP A 74 10.15 -5.51 9.80
C ASP A 74 10.72 -5.16 8.42
N ARG A 75 9.96 -5.42 7.35
CA ARG A 75 10.35 -5.04 5.98
C ARG A 75 10.32 -3.52 5.81
N LEU A 76 9.28 -2.87 6.34
CA LEU A 76 9.21 -1.41 6.38
C LEU A 76 10.34 -0.81 7.21
N LEU A 77 10.70 -1.44 8.32
CA LEU A 77 11.83 -0.99 9.14
C LEU A 77 13.17 -1.12 8.40
N ARG A 78 13.38 -2.22 7.68
CA ARG A 78 14.55 -2.41 6.80
C ARG A 78 14.58 -1.36 5.70
N LEU A 79 13.46 -1.16 4.99
CA LEU A 79 13.33 -0.18 3.93
C LEU A 79 13.59 1.24 4.45
N LEU A 80 12.98 1.63 5.57
CA LEU A 80 13.22 2.92 6.23
C LEU A 80 14.71 3.15 6.46
N ARG A 81 15.43 2.17 7.02
CA ARG A 81 16.88 2.28 7.24
C ARG A 81 17.66 2.44 5.93
N ALA A 82 17.24 1.77 4.86
CA ALA A 82 17.86 1.84 3.54
C ALA A 82 17.62 3.21 2.86
N VAL A 83 16.47 3.85 3.09
CA VAL A 83 16.12 5.14 2.48
C VAL A 83 16.26 6.34 3.43
N TYR A 84 16.73 6.17 4.67
CA TYR A 84 16.75 7.25 5.67
C TYR A 84 17.79 8.34 5.38
N HIS A 85 17.38 9.60 5.47
CA HIS A 85 18.21 10.78 5.48
C HIS A 85 17.51 11.89 6.30
N PRO A 86 18.23 12.66 7.15
CA PRO A 86 17.62 13.70 7.99
C PRO A 86 16.86 14.82 7.25
N ARG A 87 17.16 15.03 5.97
CA ARG A 87 16.49 16.04 5.12
C ARG A 87 15.09 15.64 4.64
N ASN A 88 14.82 14.35 4.62
CA ASN A 88 13.60 13.80 4.02
C ASN A 88 12.53 13.61 5.11
N ARG A 89 11.27 13.53 4.68
CA ARG A 89 10.12 13.18 5.52
C ARG A 89 9.67 11.76 5.21
N TYR A 90 9.27 11.01 6.23
CA TYR A 90 8.82 9.63 6.10
C TYR A 90 7.48 9.43 6.80
N LEU A 91 6.54 8.81 6.10
CA LEU A 91 5.28 8.33 6.66
C LEU A 91 5.20 6.84 6.38
N LEU A 92 5.26 6.05 7.45
CA LEU A 92 5.10 4.60 7.38
C LEU A 92 3.63 4.27 7.60
N HIS A 93 3.12 3.33 6.83
CA HIS A 93 1.73 2.92 6.89
C HIS A 93 1.62 1.41 6.75
N LEU A 94 0.98 0.77 7.73
CA LEU A 94 0.48 -0.59 7.61
C LEU A 94 -1.04 -0.55 7.42
N SER A 95 -1.55 -1.27 6.43
CA SER A 95 -2.99 -1.29 6.11
C SER A 95 -3.85 -1.82 7.26
N THR A 96 -5.17 -1.61 7.15
CA THR A 96 -6.16 -2.00 8.18
C THR A 96 -6.13 -3.46 8.60
N ASP A 97 -5.66 -4.36 7.73
CA ASP A 97 -5.50 -5.79 8.03
C ASP A 97 -4.37 -6.05 9.06
N ALA A 98 -3.43 -5.12 9.23
CA ALA A 98 -2.40 -5.18 10.25
C ALA A 98 -2.97 -4.80 11.64
N PRO A 99 -2.76 -5.64 12.67
CA PRO A 99 -3.28 -5.38 14.01
C PRO A 99 -2.67 -4.12 14.61
N ALA A 100 -3.41 -3.46 15.51
CA ALA A 100 -2.94 -2.25 16.20
C ALA A 100 -1.62 -2.48 16.95
N SER A 101 -1.38 -3.69 17.46
CA SER A 101 -0.13 -4.09 18.10
C SER A 101 1.07 -4.06 17.15
N GLU A 102 0.89 -4.47 15.89
CA GLU A 102 1.94 -4.43 14.87
C GLU A 102 2.25 -2.99 14.47
N ARG A 103 1.23 -2.14 14.31
CA ARG A 103 1.41 -0.69 14.09
C ARG A 103 2.13 -0.01 15.25
N ALA A 104 1.78 -0.35 16.49
CA ALA A 104 2.46 0.15 17.68
C ALA A 104 3.91 -0.33 17.76
N TYR A 105 4.18 -1.60 17.42
CA TYR A 105 5.53 -2.12 17.29
C TYR A 105 6.34 -1.35 16.25
N LEU A 106 5.79 -1.13 15.05
CA LEU A 106 6.45 -0.38 13.99
C LEU A 106 6.80 1.04 14.43
N ALA A 107 5.87 1.73 15.10
CA ALA A 107 6.11 3.08 15.63
C ALA A 107 7.26 3.12 16.65
N ASN A 108 7.28 2.19 17.59
CA ASN A 108 8.34 2.09 18.60
C ASN A 108 9.69 1.71 17.96
N ALA A 109 9.69 0.75 17.04
CA ALA A 109 10.87 0.27 16.35
C ALA A 109 11.46 1.35 15.44
N ALA A 110 10.64 2.06 14.66
CA ALA A 110 11.07 3.16 13.80
C ALA A 110 11.69 4.30 14.63
N ARG A 111 11.06 4.69 15.75
CA ARG A 111 11.60 5.71 16.66
C ARG A 111 12.95 5.32 17.26
N ALA A 112 13.18 4.03 17.49
CA ALA A 112 14.42 3.50 18.03
C ALA A 112 15.48 3.16 16.95
N ALA A 113 15.10 3.09 15.68
CA ALA A 113 15.93 2.54 14.61
C ALA A 113 17.20 3.35 14.36
N ILE A 114 17.10 4.68 14.42
CA ILE A 114 18.19 5.60 14.07
C ILE A 114 18.14 6.77 15.06
N PRO A 115 19.23 7.09 15.78
CA PRO A 115 19.22 8.18 16.76
C PRO A 115 18.77 9.53 16.20
N ALA A 116 19.11 9.80 14.93
CA ALA A 116 18.71 11.01 14.22
C ALA A 116 17.18 11.14 14.05
N ILE A 117 16.42 10.05 13.98
CA ILE A 117 14.94 10.13 13.88
C ILE A 117 14.34 10.91 15.04
N ARG A 118 14.84 10.67 16.26
CA ARG A 118 14.37 11.38 17.46
C ARG A 118 14.79 12.84 17.48
N ALA A 119 15.95 13.16 16.90
CA ALA A 119 16.46 14.52 16.87
C ALA A 119 15.79 15.39 15.80
N PHE A 120 15.52 14.81 14.62
CA PHE A 120 14.91 15.53 13.49
C PHE A 120 13.39 15.41 13.45
N GLY A 121 12.80 14.42 14.13
CA GLY A 121 11.35 14.24 14.19
C GLY A 121 10.72 14.09 12.81
N ASN A 122 11.43 13.42 11.89
CA ASN A 122 11.11 13.36 10.46
C ASN A 122 10.50 12.04 9.99
N VAL A 123 10.14 11.16 10.92
CA VAL A 123 9.49 9.86 10.65
C VAL A 123 8.23 9.75 11.50
N ASP A 124 7.10 9.49 10.84
CA ASP A 124 5.81 9.25 11.46
C ASP A 124 5.26 7.89 11.02
N VAL A 125 4.39 7.30 11.86
CA VAL A 125 3.65 6.08 11.52
C VAL A 125 2.16 6.40 11.58
N LEU A 126 1.42 6.02 10.54
CA LEU A 126 -0.02 6.21 10.47
C LEU A 126 -0.69 5.34 11.56
N GLY A 127 -1.35 6.00 12.52
CA GLY A 127 -1.93 5.34 13.68
C GLY A 127 -3.16 4.50 13.33
N LEU A 128 -4.05 5.02 12.49
CA LEU A 128 -5.18 4.32 11.92
C LEU A 128 -4.80 3.87 10.51
N GLY A 129 -4.74 2.55 10.26
CA GLY A 129 -4.47 2.05 8.91
C GLY A 129 -5.65 2.36 7.97
N ASP A 130 -5.34 2.56 6.70
CA ASP A 130 -6.31 2.61 5.61
C ASP A 130 -6.42 1.23 4.92
N ALA A 131 -7.55 0.95 4.29
CA ALA A 131 -7.70 -0.25 3.47
C ALA A 131 -6.82 -0.15 2.22
N MET A 132 -6.30 -1.29 1.75
CA MET A 132 -5.46 -1.40 0.56
C MET A 132 -5.91 -2.59 -0.29
N THR A 133 -7.16 -2.55 -0.74
CA THR A 133 -7.70 -3.54 -1.67
C THR A 133 -6.94 -3.46 -2.99
N TYR A 134 -6.25 -4.54 -3.37
CA TYR A 134 -5.34 -4.56 -4.54
C TYR A 134 -5.98 -4.05 -5.85
N MET A 135 -7.22 -4.43 -6.15
CA MET A 135 -7.94 -3.97 -7.35
C MET A 135 -8.86 -2.77 -7.10
N GLY A 136 -8.96 -2.30 -5.86
CA GLY A 136 -9.96 -1.35 -5.41
C GLY A 136 -9.44 0.07 -5.26
N SER A 137 -10.35 0.99 -4.99
CA SER A 137 -10.07 2.42 -4.83
C SER A 137 -9.55 2.81 -3.45
N SER A 138 -9.59 1.91 -2.47
CA SER A 138 -9.01 2.12 -1.14
C SER A 138 -7.50 2.31 -1.16
N GLY A 139 -6.76 1.64 -2.04
CA GLY A 139 -5.31 1.89 -2.22
C GLY A 139 -5.02 3.32 -2.66
N LEU A 140 -5.76 3.81 -3.67
CA LEU A 140 -5.68 5.20 -4.11
C LEU A 140 -6.07 6.17 -2.99
N ALA A 141 -7.13 5.87 -2.23
CA ALA A 141 -7.56 6.68 -1.10
C ALA A 141 -6.47 6.75 -0.01
N ALA A 142 -5.83 5.63 0.31
CA ALA A 142 -4.71 5.58 1.26
C ALA A 142 -3.51 6.41 0.78
N THR A 143 -3.17 6.34 -0.51
CA THR A 143 -2.09 7.15 -1.12
C THR A 143 -2.42 8.66 -1.05
N LEU A 144 -3.66 9.06 -1.34
CA LEU A 144 -4.11 10.45 -1.21
C LEU A 144 -4.18 10.91 0.25
N HIS A 145 -4.60 10.04 1.18
CA HIS A 145 -4.59 10.31 2.61
C HIS A 145 -3.15 10.56 3.10
N ALA A 146 -2.21 9.68 2.75
CA ALA A 146 -0.79 9.83 3.06
C ALA A 146 -0.21 11.14 2.51
N ALA A 147 -0.53 11.50 1.26
CA ALA A 147 -0.12 12.76 0.67
C ALA A 147 -0.69 13.97 1.44
N SER A 148 -1.96 13.91 1.86
CA SER A 148 -2.59 14.97 2.65
C SER A 148 -1.91 15.16 4.00
N VAL A 149 -1.51 14.06 4.66
CA VAL A 149 -0.74 14.08 5.91
C VAL A 149 0.63 14.71 5.67
N MET A 150 1.34 14.28 4.62
CA MET A 150 2.66 14.83 4.28
C MET A 150 2.64 16.33 3.94
N LEU A 151 1.60 16.82 3.27
CA LEU A 151 1.42 18.25 2.99
C LEU A 151 1.19 19.07 4.26
N ARG A 152 0.55 18.48 5.28
CA ARG A 152 0.32 19.10 6.59
C ARG A 152 1.55 19.07 7.50
N LEU A 153 2.30 17.97 7.50
CA LEU A 153 3.46 17.77 8.39
C LEU A 153 4.69 18.57 7.96
N ASP A 154 4.91 18.72 6.66
CA ASP A 154 6.09 19.41 6.12
C ASP A 154 5.72 20.19 4.87
N ARG A 155 6.07 21.48 4.85
CA ARG A 155 5.70 22.42 3.79
C ARG A 155 6.70 22.52 2.64
N GLU A 156 7.83 21.84 2.72
CA GLU A 156 8.99 22.21 1.90
C GLU A 156 9.73 21.03 1.25
N TRP A 157 9.16 19.82 1.27
CA TRP A 157 9.66 18.70 0.44
C TRP A 157 9.40 18.94 -1.05
N ASN A 158 10.15 18.27 -1.93
CA ASN A 158 10.09 18.52 -3.38
C ASN A 158 9.32 17.45 -4.14
N TRP A 159 9.53 16.18 -3.80
CA TRP A 159 8.85 15.06 -4.43
C TRP A 159 8.23 14.13 -3.39
N PHE A 160 7.02 13.67 -3.69
CA PHE A 160 6.33 12.59 -3.00
C PHE A 160 6.67 11.26 -3.69
N VAL A 161 7.25 10.33 -2.95
CA VAL A 161 7.73 9.03 -3.44
C VAL A 161 6.94 7.92 -2.76
N THR A 162 6.26 7.09 -3.54
CA THR A 162 5.54 5.91 -3.01
C THR A 162 6.44 4.68 -3.05
N LEU A 163 6.64 3.98 -1.94
CA LEU A 163 7.34 2.70 -1.91
C LEU A 163 6.55 1.75 -1.02
N ASN A 164 6.47 0.48 -1.38
CA ASN A 164 5.88 -0.55 -0.55
C ASN A 164 6.95 -1.50 0.02
N ALA A 165 6.54 -2.42 0.89
CA ALA A 165 7.43 -3.38 1.55
C ALA A 165 8.21 -4.30 0.59
N ALA A 166 7.83 -4.35 -0.69
CA ALA A 166 8.47 -5.14 -1.75
C ALA A 166 9.41 -4.32 -2.66
N ASP A 167 9.50 -3.00 -2.48
CA ASP A 167 10.46 -2.12 -3.14
C ASP A 167 11.79 -2.04 -2.37
N TYR A 168 12.90 -1.77 -3.07
CA TYR A 168 14.20 -1.49 -2.44
C TYR A 168 15.04 -0.48 -3.24
N PRO A 169 15.84 0.40 -2.60
CA PRO A 169 16.67 1.36 -3.31
C PRO A 169 17.91 0.73 -3.95
N LEU A 170 18.27 1.21 -5.15
CA LEU A 170 19.49 0.86 -5.89
C LEU A 170 20.53 1.99 -5.89
N VAL A 171 20.31 3.03 -5.09
CA VAL A 171 21.23 4.16 -4.89
C VAL A 171 21.19 4.63 -3.44
N THR A 172 22.25 5.27 -2.98
CA THR A 172 22.25 5.90 -1.65
C THR A 172 21.38 7.16 -1.64
N GLN A 173 20.96 7.61 -0.46
CA GLN A 173 20.22 8.88 -0.34
C GLN A 173 21.04 10.09 -0.78
N ASP A 174 22.34 10.11 -0.49
CA ASP A 174 23.24 11.16 -0.97
C ASP A 174 23.30 11.18 -2.50
N ASP A 175 23.30 10.02 -3.16
CA ASP A 175 23.27 9.91 -4.62
C ASP A 175 21.95 10.43 -5.19
N LEU A 176 20.83 9.99 -4.63
CA LEU A 176 19.49 10.41 -5.04
C LEU A 176 19.33 11.92 -4.90
N ILE A 177 19.66 12.47 -3.73
CA ILE A 177 19.60 13.91 -3.45
C ILE A 177 20.53 14.67 -4.39
N HIS A 178 21.76 14.19 -4.61
CA HIS A 178 22.72 14.85 -5.50
C HIS A 178 22.17 14.97 -6.93
N VAL A 179 21.67 13.88 -7.51
CA VAL A 179 21.16 13.89 -8.89
C VAL A 179 19.88 14.71 -9.00
N PHE A 180 18.90 14.50 -8.11
CA PHE A 180 17.63 15.24 -8.16
C PHE A 180 17.80 16.73 -7.86
N SER A 181 18.90 17.16 -7.24
CA SER A 181 19.20 18.58 -7.08
C SER A 181 19.44 19.30 -8.41
N SER A 182 19.76 18.57 -9.48
CA SER A 182 19.90 19.08 -10.85
C SER A 182 18.63 18.96 -11.70
N VAL A 183 17.58 18.33 -11.17
CA VAL A 183 16.32 18.07 -11.86
C VAL A 183 15.33 19.20 -11.55
N PRO A 184 14.57 19.72 -12.55
CA PRO A 184 13.50 20.68 -12.27
C PRO A 184 12.46 20.09 -11.31
N ARG A 185 12.17 20.83 -10.23
CA ARG A 185 11.39 20.33 -9.07
C ARG A 185 9.90 20.17 -9.31
N ASP A 186 9.42 20.64 -10.44
CA ASP A 186 8.03 20.57 -10.86
C ASP A 186 7.76 19.40 -11.83
N LEU A 187 8.78 18.62 -12.18
CA LEU A 187 8.62 17.39 -12.95
C LEU A 187 8.03 16.25 -12.12
N ASN A 188 7.17 15.48 -12.76
CA ASN A 188 6.51 14.29 -12.25
C ASN A 188 7.00 13.08 -13.05
N PHE A 189 7.55 12.08 -12.37
CA PHE A 189 7.98 10.82 -12.98
C PHE A 189 6.82 9.84 -12.86
N ILE A 190 6.13 9.67 -13.97
CA ILE A 190 4.90 8.91 -14.08
C ILE A 190 4.87 8.25 -15.46
N ASP A 191 5.02 6.93 -15.47
CA ASP A 191 4.85 6.13 -16.69
C ASP A 191 3.38 6.18 -17.12
N HIS A 192 3.07 6.59 -18.34
CA HIS A 192 1.70 6.77 -18.81
C HIS A 192 1.56 6.50 -20.31
N THR A 193 0.37 6.04 -20.68
CA THR A 193 -0.11 5.92 -22.06
C THR A 193 -1.61 6.17 -22.12
N SER A 194 -2.07 6.74 -23.24
CA SER A 194 -3.49 6.78 -23.60
C SER A 194 -3.87 5.77 -24.68
N ASP A 195 -2.92 4.94 -25.12
CA ASP A 195 -3.20 3.80 -25.97
C ASP A 195 -3.66 2.63 -25.09
N LEU A 196 -4.99 2.48 -24.99
CA LEU A 196 -5.61 1.57 -24.03
C LEU A 196 -5.64 0.12 -24.55
N GLY A 197 -5.85 -0.07 -25.86
CA GLY A 197 -6.06 -1.40 -26.44
C GLY A 197 -7.10 -2.23 -25.65
N TRP A 198 -6.73 -3.46 -25.29
CA TRP A 198 -7.57 -4.35 -24.47
C TRP A 198 -7.88 -3.79 -23.07
N LYS A 199 -7.06 -2.86 -22.53
CA LYS A 199 -7.32 -2.26 -21.22
C LYS A 199 -8.60 -1.43 -21.22
N GLU A 200 -9.06 -0.95 -22.37
CA GLU A 200 -10.33 -0.22 -22.46
C GLU A 200 -11.51 -1.10 -21.98
N SER A 201 -11.63 -2.32 -22.52
CA SER A 201 -12.71 -3.26 -22.19
C SER A 201 -12.61 -3.87 -20.80
N ASP A 202 -11.38 -3.95 -20.26
CA ASP A 202 -11.05 -4.72 -19.07
C ASP A 202 -10.78 -3.86 -17.84
N ARG A 203 -10.40 -2.59 -18.05
CA ARG A 203 -10.05 -1.65 -16.97
C ARG A 203 -10.90 -0.40 -16.95
N VAL A 204 -11.34 0.12 -18.10
CA VAL A 204 -12.06 1.41 -18.15
C VAL A 204 -13.57 1.25 -18.12
N GLN A 205 -14.09 0.34 -18.95
CA GLN A 205 -15.51 0.05 -19.10
C GLN A 205 -16.14 -0.73 -17.93
N PRO A 206 -15.42 -1.65 -17.24
CA PRO A 206 -15.97 -2.30 -16.05
C PRO A 206 -16.22 -1.31 -14.91
N ILE A 207 -17.29 -1.54 -14.16
CA ILE A 207 -17.62 -0.79 -12.94
C ILE A 207 -17.36 -1.71 -11.77
N VAL A 208 -16.56 -1.24 -10.82
CA VAL A 208 -16.27 -1.98 -9.60
C VAL A 208 -16.65 -1.19 -8.37
N VAL A 209 -16.97 -1.89 -7.28
CA VAL A 209 -17.19 -1.28 -5.96
C VAL A 209 -16.16 -1.88 -5.01
N ASP A 210 -15.37 -1.01 -4.39
CA ASP A 210 -14.45 -1.41 -3.34
C ASP A 210 -15.12 -1.29 -1.97
N PRO A 211 -15.52 -2.39 -1.33
CA PRO A 211 -16.09 -2.35 0.00
C PRO A 211 -15.06 -1.89 1.05
N GLY A 212 -13.75 -1.96 0.77
CA GLY A 212 -12.71 -1.50 1.69
C GLY A 212 -12.80 -0.01 2.05
N ILE A 213 -13.57 0.78 1.30
CA ILE A 213 -13.82 2.20 1.59
C ILE A 213 -14.86 2.40 2.72
N TYR A 214 -15.82 1.49 2.90
CA TYR A 214 -16.95 1.67 3.82
C TYR A 214 -17.26 0.46 4.72
N LEU A 215 -16.73 -0.73 4.41
CA LEU A 215 -16.84 -1.95 5.20
C LEU A 215 -15.45 -2.39 5.67
N ALA A 216 -15.18 -2.17 6.95
CA ALA A 216 -13.96 -2.65 7.56
C ALA A 216 -13.83 -4.18 7.38
N ARG A 217 -12.69 -4.65 6.84
CA ARG A 217 -12.29 -6.06 6.65
C ARG A 217 -12.73 -6.76 5.35
N ARG A 218 -13.50 -6.14 4.47
CA ARG A 218 -13.72 -6.69 3.11
C ARG A 218 -12.68 -6.13 2.14
N THR A 219 -11.87 -7.02 1.57
CA THR A 219 -10.78 -6.67 0.63
C THR A 219 -11.02 -7.20 -0.78
N GLN A 220 -12.20 -7.78 -1.05
CA GLN A 220 -12.59 -8.19 -2.40
C GLN A 220 -13.48 -7.11 -3.02
N ILE A 221 -13.20 -6.75 -4.27
CA ILE A 221 -14.04 -5.83 -5.01
C ILE A 221 -15.25 -6.55 -5.61
N PHE A 222 -16.37 -5.84 -5.71
CA PHE A 222 -17.54 -6.30 -6.46
C PHE A 222 -17.50 -5.79 -7.88
N HIS A 223 -17.84 -6.64 -8.83
CA HIS A 223 -18.00 -6.26 -10.23
C HIS A 223 -19.48 -6.08 -10.54
N ALA A 224 -19.82 -4.95 -11.16
CA ALA A 224 -21.15 -4.79 -11.74
C ALA A 224 -21.28 -5.68 -12.98
N THR A 225 -22.47 -6.23 -13.20
CA THR A 225 -22.78 -6.97 -14.44
C THR A 225 -22.80 -6.05 -15.67
N GLU A 226 -23.20 -4.78 -15.48
CA GLU A 226 -23.25 -3.75 -16.51
C GLU A 226 -21.88 -3.08 -16.70
N LYS A 227 -21.54 -2.74 -17.95
CA LYS A 227 -20.36 -1.95 -18.29
C LYS A 227 -20.77 -0.52 -18.64
N ARG A 228 -19.92 0.46 -18.32
CA ARG A 228 -20.06 1.84 -18.81
C ARG A 228 -19.28 2.06 -20.10
N LYS A 229 -19.62 3.14 -20.80
CA LYS A 229 -18.81 3.64 -21.91
C LYS A 229 -17.54 4.31 -21.40
N THR A 230 -16.49 4.28 -22.20
CA THR A 230 -15.28 5.08 -22.01
C THR A 230 -15.65 6.56 -21.97
N PRO A 231 -15.11 7.35 -21.01
CA PRO A 231 -15.49 8.74 -20.83
C PRO A 231 -15.04 9.60 -22.01
N ASP A 232 -15.90 10.51 -22.44
CA ASP A 232 -15.63 11.53 -23.47
C ASP A 232 -15.32 12.91 -22.86
N ALA A 233 -15.53 13.06 -21.55
CA ALA A 233 -15.31 14.30 -20.81
C ALA A 233 -13.83 14.62 -20.57
N PHE A 234 -12.98 13.59 -20.56
CA PHE A 234 -11.54 13.65 -20.36
C PHE A 234 -10.88 12.46 -21.06
N LYS A 235 -9.59 12.57 -21.36
CA LYS A 235 -8.81 11.48 -21.95
C LYS A 235 -8.32 10.54 -20.84
N PHE A 236 -8.67 9.26 -20.90
CA PHE A 236 -8.18 8.28 -19.93
C PHE A 236 -6.71 7.94 -20.21
N PHE A 237 -5.88 7.98 -19.18
CA PHE A 237 -4.50 7.51 -19.20
C PHE A 237 -4.31 6.40 -18.18
N THR A 238 -3.44 5.45 -18.52
CA THR A 238 -3.03 4.35 -17.65
C THR A 238 -1.51 4.19 -17.65
N GLY A 239 -0.95 3.59 -16.60
CA GLY A 239 0.47 3.28 -16.53
C GLY A 239 0.86 2.63 -15.21
N SER A 240 2.14 2.72 -14.86
CA SER A 240 2.67 2.14 -13.62
C SER A 240 2.04 2.82 -12.40
N PRO A 241 1.53 2.06 -11.40
CA PRO A 241 1.00 2.66 -10.17
C PRO A 241 2.11 3.26 -9.28
N TRP A 242 3.38 3.03 -9.65
CA TRP A 242 4.52 3.47 -8.88
C TRP A 242 5.05 4.81 -9.40
N VAL A 243 4.86 5.87 -8.62
CA VAL A 243 5.06 7.24 -9.11
C VAL A 243 6.02 8.04 -8.22
N ILE A 244 6.65 9.05 -8.81
CA ILE A 244 7.35 10.11 -8.07
C ILE A 244 6.79 11.45 -8.49
N LEU A 245 5.97 12.04 -7.63
CA LEU A 245 5.14 13.20 -7.97
C LEU A 245 5.68 14.46 -7.32
N SER A 246 5.71 15.55 -8.08
CA SER A 246 6.14 16.86 -7.59
C SER A 246 5.17 17.37 -6.52
N ARG A 247 5.69 18.14 -5.55
CA ARG A 247 4.84 18.77 -4.54
C ARG A 247 3.70 19.61 -5.14
N PRO A 248 3.91 20.48 -6.15
CA PRO A 248 2.84 21.27 -6.73
C PRO A 248 1.71 20.41 -7.31
N PHE A 249 2.04 19.27 -7.92
CA PHE A 249 1.03 18.35 -8.44
C PHE A 249 0.25 17.64 -7.33
N MET A 250 0.92 17.27 -6.23
CA MET A 250 0.23 16.73 -5.06
C MET A 250 -0.67 17.77 -4.38
N GLU A 251 -0.23 19.01 -4.29
CA GLU A 251 -1.06 20.12 -3.81
C GLU A 251 -2.30 20.28 -4.70
N TYR A 252 -2.16 20.18 -6.02
CA TYR A 252 -3.28 20.21 -6.96
C TYR A 252 -4.27 19.07 -6.71
N CYS A 253 -3.78 17.84 -6.55
CA CYS A 253 -4.62 16.66 -6.30
C CYS A 253 -5.39 16.75 -4.97
N ILE A 254 -4.75 17.28 -3.91
CA ILE A 254 -5.32 17.31 -2.55
C ILE A 254 -6.17 18.56 -2.30
N ILE A 255 -5.68 19.75 -2.69
CA ILE A 255 -6.41 21.01 -2.49
C ILE A 255 -7.50 21.15 -3.55
N GLY A 256 -7.25 20.69 -4.78
CA GLY A 256 -8.22 20.72 -5.87
C GLY A 256 -8.71 22.13 -6.17
N TRP A 257 -7.84 23.09 -6.48
CA TRP A 257 -8.33 24.43 -6.87
C TRP A 257 -9.11 24.43 -8.20
N ASP A 258 -9.06 23.33 -8.95
CA ASP A 258 -9.92 23.02 -10.09
C ASP A 258 -10.81 21.79 -9.76
N ASN A 259 -11.89 21.61 -10.51
CA ASN A 259 -12.82 20.50 -10.36
C ASN A 259 -12.27 19.19 -10.95
N LEU A 260 -11.28 19.25 -11.83
CA LEU A 260 -10.74 18.07 -12.52
C LEU A 260 -10.27 16.97 -11.56
N PRO A 261 -9.40 17.19 -10.54
CA PRO A 261 -8.99 16.13 -9.61
C PRO A 261 -10.16 15.49 -8.87
N ARG A 262 -11.15 16.28 -8.42
CA ARG A 262 -12.33 15.75 -7.71
C ARG A 262 -13.23 14.93 -8.63
N THR A 263 -13.44 15.40 -9.85
CA THR A 263 -14.26 14.72 -10.86
C THR A 263 -13.64 13.39 -11.25
N LEU A 264 -12.33 13.38 -11.51
CA LEU A 264 -11.61 12.15 -11.81
C LEU A 264 -11.57 11.23 -10.59
N LEU A 265 -11.40 11.75 -9.37
CA LEU A 265 -11.43 10.92 -8.17
C LEU A 265 -12.75 10.18 -8.04
N MET A 266 -13.89 10.86 -8.22
CA MET A 266 -15.22 10.23 -8.27
C MET A 266 -15.39 9.23 -9.41
N TYR A 267 -14.71 9.41 -10.53
CA TYR A 267 -14.74 8.43 -11.62
C TYR A 267 -13.91 7.18 -11.26
N PHE A 268 -12.73 7.39 -10.67
CA PHE A 268 -11.75 6.36 -10.32
C PHE A 268 -12.13 5.58 -9.04
N THR A 269 -13.10 6.04 -8.25
CA THR A 269 -13.66 5.21 -7.16
C THR A 269 -14.27 3.91 -7.67
N ASN A 270 -14.74 3.88 -8.92
CA ASN A 270 -15.38 2.72 -9.54
C ASN A 270 -14.61 2.16 -10.75
N VAL A 271 -13.30 2.41 -10.82
CA VAL A 271 -12.38 1.83 -11.81
C VAL A 271 -11.57 0.71 -11.12
N PRO A 272 -11.41 -0.48 -11.73
CA PRO A 272 -10.43 -1.46 -11.26
C PRO A 272 -9.00 -0.93 -11.43
N LEU A 273 -8.14 -1.17 -10.43
CA LEU A 273 -6.76 -0.68 -10.39
C LEU A 273 -6.64 0.86 -10.58
N PRO A 274 -7.33 1.67 -9.76
CA PRO A 274 -7.39 3.11 -10.00
C PRO A 274 -6.07 3.84 -9.75
N GLU A 275 -5.14 3.27 -8.99
CA GLU A 275 -3.77 3.79 -8.84
C GLU A 275 -3.00 3.80 -10.17
N GLU A 276 -3.32 2.89 -11.08
CA GLU A 276 -2.75 2.83 -12.44
C GLU A 276 -3.37 3.87 -13.39
N GLY A 277 -4.33 4.68 -12.96
CA GLY A 277 -5.04 5.59 -13.88
C GLY A 277 -5.34 6.99 -13.35
N TYR A 278 -5.57 7.16 -12.04
CA TYR A 278 -5.97 8.45 -11.47
C TYR A 278 -4.91 9.53 -11.68
N PHE A 279 -3.70 9.35 -11.15
CA PHE A 279 -2.64 10.36 -11.27
C PHE A 279 -2.28 10.62 -12.73
N HIS A 280 -2.25 9.57 -13.55
CA HIS A 280 -1.99 9.61 -14.99
C HIS A 280 -3.00 10.49 -15.73
N SER A 281 -4.29 10.26 -15.46
CA SER A 281 -5.37 11.01 -16.09
C SER A 281 -5.42 12.45 -15.58
N VAL A 282 -5.22 12.68 -14.28
CA VAL A 282 -5.21 14.04 -13.72
C VAL A 282 -4.04 14.86 -14.29
N VAL A 283 -2.82 14.32 -14.30
CA VAL A 283 -1.63 15.07 -14.74
C VAL A 283 -1.70 15.43 -16.23
N CYS A 284 -2.20 14.53 -17.07
CA CYS A 284 -2.26 14.76 -18.51
C CYS A 284 -3.49 15.55 -18.99
N ASN A 285 -4.55 15.65 -18.19
CA ASN A 285 -5.70 16.50 -18.51
C ASN A 285 -5.63 17.88 -17.84
N ALA A 286 -4.63 18.13 -16.99
CA ALA A 286 -4.42 19.42 -16.35
C ALA A 286 -3.39 20.27 -17.15
N PRO A 287 -3.79 21.42 -17.74
CA PRO A 287 -2.89 22.24 -18.56
C PRO A 287 -1.62 22.72 -17.84
N GLU A 288 -1.70 22.90 -16.53
CA GLU A 288 -0.57 23.33 -15.69
C GLU A 288 0.50 22.23 -15.51
N PHE A 289 0.14 20.96 -15.74
CA PHE A 289 0.98 19.79 -15.43
C PHE A 289 1.27 18.88 -16.62
N GLN A 290 0.48 18.92 -17.70
CA GLN A 290 0.64 18.03 -18.85
C GLN A 290 2.04 18.06 -19.48
N ASN A 291 2.75 19.20 -19.43
CA ASN A 291 4.11 19.36 -19.97
C ASN A 291 5.20 19.13 -18.91
N LYS A 292 4.82 18.70 -17.70
CA LYS A 292 5.70 18.46 -16.56
C LYS A 292 5.77 16.98 -16.19
N THR A 293 5.55 16.10 -17.16
CA THR A 293 5.65 14.66 -16.99
C THR A 293 6.93 14.15 -17.65
N VAL A 294 7.55 13.17 -17.00
CA VAL A 294 8.62 12.35 -17.56
C VAL A 294 8.09 10.92 -17.56
N ASN A 295 8.01 10.31 -18.74
CA ASN A 295 7.33 9.02 -18.94
C ASN A 295 8.20 7.84 -18.46
N THR A 296 8.30 7.70 -17.14
CA THR A 296 9.05 6.65 -16.44
C THR A 296 8.60 6.56 -14.99
N ASP A 297 8.61 5.37 -14.42
CA ASP A 297 8.35 5.15 -12.99
C ASP A 297 9.64 5.07 -12.14
N LEU A 298 10.82 5.20 -12.76
CA LEU A 298 12.12 5.11 -12.11
C LEU A 298 12.35 3.80 -11.32
N ARG A 299 11.73 2.70 -11.76
CA ARG A 299 11.88 1.37 -11.15
C ARG A 299 12.41 0.32 -12.11
N TYR A 300 13.29 -0.51 -11.60
CA TYR A 300 13.72 -1.73 -12.28
C TYR A 300 12.73 -2.85 -11.94
N MET A 301 12.17 -3.46 -12.97
CA MET A 301 11.22 -4.56 -12.87
C MET A 301 11.48 -5.55 -14.00
N VAL A 302 11.37 -6.84 -13.68
CA VAL A 302 11.36 -7.91 -14.68
C VAL A 302 9.95 -8.48 -14.73
N TRP A 303 9.40 -8.60 -15.94
CA TRP A 303 8.10 -9.22 -16.15
C TRP A 303 8.28 -10.62 -16.71
N ASP A 304 7.48 -11.56 -16.22
CA ASP A 304 7.36 -12.88 -16.86
C ASP A 304 6.82 -12.71 -18.29
N ASN A 305 7.05 -13.69 -19.16
CA ASN A 305 6.43 -13.76 -20.48
C ASN A 305 5.63 -15.06 -20.59
N PRO A 306 4.27 -15.02 -20.59
CA PRO A 306 3.41 -13.84 -20.55
C PRO A 306 3.49 -13.04 -19.23
N PRO A 307 3.25 -11.71 -19.23
CA PRO A 307 3.23 -10.91 -18.00
C PRO A 307 2.08 -11.37 -17.10
N LYS A 308 2.37 -11.45 -15.80
CA LYS A 308 1.38 -11.70 -14.74
C LYS A 308 0.82 -10.37 -14.22
N MET A 309 -0.07 -10.45 -13.24
CA MET A 309 -0.63 -9.27 -12.54
C MET A 309 0.44 -8.46 -11.79
N GLU A 310 1.50 -9.11 -11.33
CA GLU A 310 2.63 -8.47 -10.67
C GLU A 310 3.96 -8.89 -11.30
N PRO A 311 5.01 -8.05 -11.20
CA PRO A 311 6.31 -8.37 -11.75
C PRO A 311 6.96 -9.55 -11.01
N HIS A 312 7.95 -10.15 -11.67
CA HIS A 312 8.75 -11.24 -11.13
C HIS A 312 9.42 -10.84 -9.80
N PHE A 313 9.54 -11.80 -8.88
CA PHE A 313 10.32 -11.62 -7.66
C PHE A 313 11.82 -11.69 -7.98
N LEU A 314 12.47 -10.54 -7.93
CA LEU A 314 13.90 -10.40 -8.17
C LEU A 314 14.70 -11.18 -7.12
N ASN A 315 15.77 -11.83 -7.58
CA ASN A 315 16.67 -12.59 -6.74
C ASN A 315 18.15 -12.33 -7.13
N VAL A 316 19.08 -13.09 -6.56
CA VAL A 316 20.53 -12.93 -6.78
C VAL A 316 20.93 -13.00 -8.26
N THR A 317 20.23 -13.76 -9.10
CA THR A 317 20.52 -13.87 -10.53
C THR A 317 20.29 -12.57 -11.29
N ASP A 318 19.40 -11.72 -10.78
CA ASP A 318 19.02 -10.46 -11.44
C ASP A 318 19.91 -9.29 -11.00
N PHE A 319 20.85 -9.53 -10.06
CA PHE A 319 21.62 -8.48 -9.40
C PHE A 319 22.44 -7.63 -10.37
N ASP A 320 23.12 -8.26 -11.33
CA ASP A 320 24.01 -7.54 -12.24
C ASP A 320 23.18 -6.61 -13.15
N GLU A 321 22.11 -7.12 -13.78
CA GLU A 321 21.22 -6.34 -14.64
C GLU A 321 20.48 -5.23 -13.88
N MET A 322 19.95 -5.52 -12.68
CA MET A 322 19.29 -4.49 -11.86
C MET A 322 20.29 -3.39 -11.46
N SER A 323 21.52 -3.76 -11.09
CA SER A 323 22.55 -2.79 -10.74
C SER A 323 22.99 -1.98 -11.98
N ASP A 324 22.87 -2.56 -13.17
CA ASP A 324 23.22 -1.98 -14.47
C ASP A 324 22.18 -1.04 -15.08
N SER A 325 20.93 -1.12 -14.64
CA SER A 325 19.82 -0.27 -15.09
C SER A 325 20.05 1.24 -14.93
N GLY A 326 20.71 1.66 -13.85
CA GLY A 326 20.90 3.08 -13.51
C GLY A 326 19.67 3.78 -12.93
N VAL A 327 18.59 3.06 -12.63
CA VAL A 327 17.40 3.61 -11.96
C VAL A 327 17.56 3.57 -10.43
N PRO A 328 16.84 4.43 -9.67
CA PRO A 328 17.05 4.54 -8.22
C PRO A 328 16.35 3.46 -7.37
N PHE A 329 15.38 2.73 -7.90
CA PHE A 329 14.60 1.73 -7.15
C PHE A 329 14.38 0.45 -7.96
N ALA A 330 14.10 -0.67 -7.28
CA ALA A 330 13.76 -1.94 -7.91
C ALA A 330 12.61 -2.64 -7.17
N ARG A 331 11.89 -3.49 -7.90
CA ARG A 331 10.86 -4.38 -7.34
C ARG A 331 10.60 -5.62 -8.24
N GLN A 332 10.03 -6.70 -7.71
CA GLN A 332 9.66 -6.89 -6.31
C GLN A 332 10.56 -7.89 -5.60
N PHE A 333 10.73 -7.73 -4.29
CA PHE A 333 11.59 -8.60 -3.48
C PHE A 333 10.78 -9.41 -2.48
N LYS A 334 11.16 -10.68 -2.30
CA LYS A 334 10.63 -11.51 -1.21
C LYS A 334 11.21 -11.03 0.12
N LYS A 335 10.47 -11.31 1.20
CA LYS A 335 10.95 -11.09 2.57
C LYS A 335 12.26 -11.87 2.76
N ASP A 336 13.28 -11.19 3.26
CA ASP A 336 14.61 -11.75 3.59
C ASP A 336 15.34 -12.44 2.42
N ASP A 337 15.04 -12.06 1.17
CA ASP A 337 15.77 -12.59 0.02
C ASP A 337 17.27 -12.18 0.08
N PRO A 338 18.23 -13.10 -0.16
CA PRO A 338 19.66 -12.80 -0.12
C PRO A 338 20.10 -11.66 -1.04
N VAL A 339 19.35 -11.37 -2.10
CA VAL A 339 19.66 -10.22 -2.98
C VAL A 339 19.59 -8.88 -2.25
N LEU A 340 18.74 -8.75 -1.23
CA LEU A 340 18.63 -7.53 -0.43
C LEU A 340 19.92 -7.27 0.35
N ASP A 341 20.55 -8.33 0.89
CA ASP A 341 21.85 -8.23 1.57
C ASP A 341 22.98 -7.90 0.58
N MET A 342 22.86 -8.39 -0.66
CA MET A 342 23.79 -8.02 -1.73
C MET A 342 23.67 -6.55 -2.12
N ILE A 343 22.46 -6.00 -2.22
CA ILE A 343 22.22 -4.57 -2.45
C ILE A 343 22.79 -3.75 -1.28
N ASP A 344 22.46 -4.13 -0.04
CA ASP A 344 22.96 -3.46 1.17
C ASP A 344 24.50 -3.38 1.18
N LYS A 345 25.18 -4.48 0.84
CA LYS A 345 26.64 -4.57 0.87
C LYS A 345 27.32 -3.91 -0.33
N LYS A 346 26.85 -4.19 -1.55
CA LYS A 346 27.55 -3.80 -2.79
C LYS A 346 27.15 -2.42 -3.29
N ILE A 347 25.93 -1.99 -3.04
CA ILE A 347 25.39 -0.72 -3.54
C ILE A 347 25.36 0.32 -2.43
N LEU A 348 24.80 -0.03 -1.27
CA LEU A 348 24.47 0.93 -0.20
C LEU A 348 25.55 1.07 0.90
N ASP A 349 26.60 0.23 0.88
CA ASP A 349 27.67 0.14 1.90
C ASP A 349 27.14 0.18 3.36
N ARG A 350 26.12 -0.63 3.64
CA ARG A 350 25.46 -0.70 4.95
C ARG A 350 25.38 -2.13 5.47
N SER A 351 25.15 -2.25 6.78
CA SER A 351 24.62 -3.47 7.38
C SER A 351 23.09 -3.41 7.40
N HIS A 352 22.44 -4.57 7.44
CA HIS A 352 20.99 -4.72 7.55
C HIS A 352 20.36 -3.84 8.67
N TYR A 353 21.05 -3.68 9.80
CA TYR A 353 20.52 -3.01 10.99
C TYR A 353 20.91 -1.53 11.15
N THR A 354 21.88 -1.04 10.38
CA THR A 354 22.31 0.37 10.43
C THR A 354 21.53 1.20 9.42
N PRO A 355 21.56 2.54 9.40
CA PRO A 355 21.15 3.34 8.24
C PRO A 355 22.21 3.32 7.11
N VAL A 356 21.87 3.83 5.93
CA VAL A 356 22.87 4.08 4.87
C VAL A 356 23.79 5.21 5.31
N PRO A 357 25.13 5.03 5.29
CA PRO A 357 26.06 6.09 5.63
C PRO A 357 26.09 7.17 4.55
N GLY A 358 25.74 8.40 4.92
CA GLY A 358 25.86 9.60 4.08
C GLY A 358 26.88 10.59 4.62
N ALA A 359 27.08 11.71 3.92
CA ALA A 359 27.96 12.80 4.37
C ALA A 359 27.52 13.42 5.70
N TRP A 360 26.23 13.32 6.01
CA TRP A 360 25.66 13.75 7.27
C TRP A 360 26.16 12.92 8.47
N CYS A 361 26.60 11.67 8.26
CA CYS A 361 27.10 10.79 9.33
C CYS A 361 28.54 11.17 9.73
N SER A 362 28.77 11.46 11.01
CA SER A 362 30.05 11.98 11.50
C SER A 362 30.79 11.07 12.47
N GLY A 363 30.17 9.97 12.90
CA GLY A 363 30.78 8.99 13.78
C GLY A 363 31.95 8.26 13.12
N LYS A 364 33.00 7.95 13.89
CA LYS A 364 34.10 7.12 13.40
C LYS A 364 33.61 5.69 13.24
N ARG A 365 33.77 5.10 12.05
CA ARG A 365 33.48 3.68 11.79
C ARG A 365 34.37 2.83 12.71
N ARG A 366 33.77 2.22 13.73
CA ARG A 366 34.39 1.27 14.66
C ARG A 366 33.55 0.01 14.67
N TRP A 367 34.13 -1.11 15.11
CA TRP A 367 33.50 -2.44 15.02
C TRP A 367 32.10 -2.53 15.66
N TRP A 368 31.77 -1.62 16.59
CA TRP A 368 30.51 -1.61 17.36
C TRP A 368 29.78 -0.27 17.36
N THR A 369 30.16 0.67 16.49
CA THR A 369 29.59 2.03 16.52
C THR A 369 29.10 2.42 15.15
N ASP A 370 27.79 2.66 15.05
CA ASP A 370 27.16 3.17 13.84
C ASP A 370 27.67 4.60 13.55
N PRO A 371 28.31 4.85 12.39
CA PRO A 371 28.75 6.18 11.97
C PRO A 371 27.64 7.24 11.99
N CYS A 372 26.38 6.83 11.86
CA CYS A 372 25.23 7.72 11.81
C CYS A 372 24.57 7.96 13.17
N SER A 373 25.18 7.47 14.26
CA SER A 373 24.80 7.83 15.64
C SER A 373 25.15 9.28 16.00
N GLN A 374 26.06 9.89 15.24
CA GLN A 374 26.39 11.31 15.34
C GLN A 374 26.28 11.92 13.94
N TRP A 375 25.88 13.18 13.87
CA TRP A 375 25.69 13.87 12.61
C TRP A 375 26.36 15.24 12.54
N LYS A 376 26.64 15.66 11.32
CA LYS A 376 27.16 16.97 10.91
C LYS A 376 26.09 17.72 10.10
N ASP A 377 26.52 18.64 9.25
CA ASP A 377 25.67 19.36 8.32
C ASP A 377 24.93 18.40 7.39
N ILE A 378 23.60 18.37 7.55
CA ILE A 378 22.69 17.53 6.77
C ILE A 378 22.46 18.09 5.36
N ASN A 379 22.98 19.27 5.03
CA ASN A 379 22.88 19.88 3.70
C ASN A 379 24.05 19.51 2.78
N ILE A 380 25.04 18.78 3.29
CA ILE A 380 26.13 18.25 2.48
C ILE A 380 25.74 16.85 2.02
N VAL A 381 25.94 16.58 0.72
CA VAL A 381 25.79 15.26 0.13
C VAL A 381 27.10 14.82 -0.49
N LYS A 382 27.43 13.53 -0.38
CA LYS A 382 28.63 12.93 -0.94
C LYS A 382 28.22 11.90 -1.99
N PRO A 383 28.22 12.27 -3.29
CA PRO A 383 27.90 11.32 -4.34
C PRO A 383 28.94 10.19 -4.42
N SER A 384 28.44 9.00 -4.67
CA SER A 384 29.16 7.77 -4.96
C SER A 384 29.26 7.54 -6.48
N PRO A 385 29.95 6.48 -6.94
CA PRO A 385 29.90 6.08 -8.35
C PRO A 385 28.47 5.84 -8.88
N TRP A 386 27.53 5.42 -8.03
CA TRP A 386 26.14 5.18 -8.41
C TRP A 386 25.41 6.48 -8.82
N ALA A 387 25.72 7.63 -8.21
CA ALA A 387 25.22 8.93 -8.65
C ALA A 387 25.59 9.26 -10.10
N LYS A 388 26.77 8.83 -10.58
CA LYS A 388 27.15 9.06 -11.99
C LYS A 388 26.26 8.26 -12.95
N LYS A 389 25.91 7.04 -12.55
CA LYS A 389 25.04 6.15 -13.34
C LYS A 389 23.61 6.69 -13.39
N LEU A 390 23.06 7.03 -12.22
CA LEU A 390 21.75 7.67 -12.11
C LEU A 390 21.72 9.02 -12.83
N GLY A 391 22.77 9.84 -12.69
CA GLY A 391 22.89 11.12 -13.38
C GLY A 391 22.91 10.97 -14.91
N LYS A 392 23.59 9.94 -15.45
CA LYS A 392 23.57 9.65 -16.88
C LYS A 392 22.18 9.21 -17.35
N PHE A 393 21.51 8.35 -16.58
CA PHE A 393 20.14 7.92 -16.85
C PHE A 393 19.16 9.09 -16.85
N MET A 394 19.20 9.92 -15.80
CA MET A 394 18.37 11.12 -15.67
C MET A 394 18.64 12.16 -16.74
N LYS A 395 19.91 12.36 -17.14
CA LYS A 395 20.26 13.26 -18.23
C LYS A 395 19.63 12.82 -19.55
N LYS A 396 19.68 11.52 -19.85
CA LYS A 396 19.03 10.97 -21.06
C LYS A 396 17.53 11.25 -21.04
N LEU A 397 16.87 10.93 -19.93
CA LEU A 397 15.42 11.15 -19.80
C LEU A 397 15.00 12.62 -19.86
N VAL A 398 15.67 13.50 -19.10
CA VAL A 398 15.24 14.89 -18.90
C VAL A 398 15.79 15.82 -19.99
N ILE A 399 16.94 15.52 -20.59
CA ILE A 399 17.53 16.39 -21.62
C ILE A 399 17.27 15.84 -23.02
N ASP A 400 17.44 14.54 -23.25
CA ASP A 400 17.35 13.98 -24.60
C ASP A 400 15.90 13.59 -24.94
N ASP A 401 15.18 12.98 -24.01
CA ASP A 401 13.82 12.49 -24.23
C ASP A 401 12.75 13.56 -23.88
N TRP A 402 12.83 14.25 -22.75
CA TRP A 402 11.81 15.27 -22.37
C TRP A 402 11.80 16.50 -23.30
N ASN A 403 12.96 16.99 -23.74
CA ASN A 403 13.00 18.11 -24.71
C ASN A 403 12.52 17.69 -26.11
N SER A 404 12.52 16.39 -26.44
CA SER A 404 11.96 15.86 -27.69
C SER A 404 10.49 15.40 -27.55
N GLN A 405 10.03 15.18 -26.32
CA GLN A 405 8.68 14.76 -25.92
C GLN A 405 7.93 15.86 -25.15
N LEU A 406 8.02 17.13 -25.58
CA LEU A 406 7.22 18.26 -25.06
C LEU A 406 5.68 18.03 -25.11
N ASP A 407 5.27 16.86 -25.58
CA ASP A 407 3.94 16.38 -25.86
C ASP A 407 3.75 14.94 -25.34
N SER A 408 4.41 14.46 -24.28
CA SER A 408 4.25 13.09 -23.75
C SER A 408 2.77 12.70 -23.53
N CYS A 409 1.95 13.63 -23.00
CA CYS A 409 0.49 13.47 -22.88
C CYS A 409 -0.28 13.64 -24.22
N ASN A 410 0.35 14.22 -25.24
CA ASN A 410 -0.21 14.44 -26.58
C ASN A 410 0.27 13.41 -27.62
N GLN A 411 1.29 12.60 -27.32
CA GLN A 411 1.86 11.60 -28.22
C GLN A 411 0.95 10.36 -28.30
N LEU A 412 0.63 9.99 -29.54
CA LEU A 412 0.29 8.61 -29.88
C LEU A 412 1.60 7.80 -29.73
N GLY A 413 1.62 6.93 -28.72
CA GLY A 413 2.77 6.14 -28.24
C GLY A 413 3.98 5.99 -29.16
N PHE A 414 5.11 6.59 -28.75
CA PHE A 414 6.41 6.02 -29.08
C PHE A 414 6.75 4.98 -28.01
N GLY A 415 6.35 3.74 -28.28
CA GLY A 415 6.72 2.58 -27.48
C GLY A 415 8.23 2.44 -27.42
N ILE A 416 8.80 2.69 -26.24
CA ILE A 416 9.84 1.79 -25.76
C ILE A 416 9.09 0.47 -25.57
N ASN A 417 9.48 -0.57 -26.31
CA ASN A 417 8.87 -1.90 -26.27
C ASN A 417 8.98 -2.51 -24.85
N LEU A 418 8.12 -2.08 -23.92
CA LEU A 418 7.64 -2.87 -22.80
C LEU A 418 6.31 -3.45 -23.27
N VAL A 419 6.44 -4.53 -24.03
CA VAL A 419 5.33 -5.29 -24.59
C VAL A 419 4.59 -5.93 -23.43
N TRP A 420 3.52 -5.28 -22.96
CA TRP A 420 2.47 -5.90 -22.16
C TRP A 420 1.63 -6.81 -23.05
N SER A 421 2.20 -7.93 -23.51
CA SER A 421 1.46 -8.91 -24.30
C SER A 421 1.35 -10.22 -23.58
N SER A 422 0.11 -10.66 -23.31
CA SER A 422 -0.38 -12.01 -23.64
C SER A 422 -1.77 -12.29 -23.06
N PRO A 423 -2.47 -13.34 -23.53
CA PRO A 423 -2.42 -13.99 -24.84
C PRO A 423 -3.82 -14.02 -25.46
N ASP A 424 -3.99 -13.55 -26.70
CA ASP A 424 -5.23 -13.82 -27.42
C ASP A 424 -5.10 -14.96 -28.42
N LEU A 425 -6.14 -15.78 -28.36
CA LEU A 425 -6.48 -16.89 -29.23
C LEU A 425 -6.30 -16.54 -30.71
N LYS A 426 -5.66 -17.47 -31.41
CA LYS A 426 -5.53 -17.46 -32.87
C LYS A 426 -6.90 -17.28 -33.53
N LEU A 427 -7.09 -16.18 -34.25
CA LEU A 427 -7.99 -16.14 -35.39
C LEU A 427 -7.23 -15.68 -36.63
N ASP A 428 -7.20 -16.59 -37.60
CA ASP A 428 -6.68 -16.45 -38.94
C ASP A 428 -7.50 -15.39 -39.71
N ARG A 429 -6.84 -14.40 -40.31
CA ARG A 429 -7.36 -13.70 -41.49
C ARG A 429 -6.27 -12.98 -42.27
N THR A 430 -6.03 -13.55 -43.43
CA THR A 430 -5.44 -12.94 -44.61
C THR A 430 -6.20 -11.66 -45.02
N GLN A 431 -5.49 -10.54 -45.24
CA GLN A 431 -5.69 -9.64 -46.40
C GLN A 431 -4.72 -8.45 -46.42
N SER A 432 -4.32 -8.11 -47.63
CA SER A 432 -3.26 -7.19 -48.06
C SER A 432 -3.59 -5.70 -47.89
N PRO A 433 -2.59 -4.79 -47.84
CA PRO A 433 -2.81 -3.36 -47.60
C PRO A 433 -3.11 -2.57 -48.88
N VAL A 434 -4.13 -1.71 -48.82
CA VAL A 434 -4.42 -0.67 -49.83
C VAL A 434 -3.76 0.64 -49.37
N ARG A 435 -3.06 1.29 -50.31
CA ARG A 435 -2.20 2.47 -50.13
C ARG A 435 -2.77 3.66 -50.90
N ILE A 436 -3.12 4.78 -50.26
CA ILE A 436 -3.24 6.11 -50.90
C ILE A 436 -2.99 7.24 -49.85
N PRO A 437 -2.70 8.52 -50.21
CA PRO A 437 -1.40 9.14 -49.97
C PRO A 437 -1.43 10.44 -49.11
N ARG A 438 -0.23 10.92 -48.76
CA ARG A 438 0.04 12.22 -48.12
C ARG A 438 -0.21 13.40 -49.08
N SER A 439 -0.67 14.54 -48.55
CA SER A 439 -0.51 15.87 -49.14
C SER A 439 0.19 16.82 -48.16
N HIS A 440 1.09 17.62 -48.73
CA HIS A 440 2.02 18.57 -48.11
C HIS A 440 1.44 20.00 -47.96
N SER A 441 2.23 20.84 -47.28
CA SER A 441 2.35 22.32 -47.34
C SER A 441 1.39 23.14 -46.45
N ASP A 442 1.77 24.26 -45.82
CA ASP A 442 3.05 24.95 -45.56
C ASP A 442 2.79 26.16 -44.63
N LEU A 443 3.85 26.66 -43.96
CA LEU A 443 4.15 28.06 -43.55
C LEU A 443 3.09 28.83 -42.71
N GLY A 444 3.33 29.39 -41.51
CA GLY A 444 4.54 29.95 -40.90
C GLY A 444 4.30 31.43 -40.60
N PHE A 445 4.33 31.89 -39.33
CA PHE A 445 4.58 33.30 -38.98
C PHE A 445 5.09 33.43 -37.53
N PHE A 446 6.27 34.06 -37.40
CA PHE A 446 6.94 34.51 -36.19
C PHE A 446 6.71 36.02 -36.03
N LEU A 447 6.52 36.54 -34.80
CA LEU A 447 7.01 37.86 -34.34
C LEU A 447 6.95 37.95 -32.78
N PRO A 448 7.74 38.86 -32.13
CA PRO A 448 8.35 38.64 -30.79
C PRO A 448 8.06 39.74 -29.72
N PHE A 449 8.71 39.61 -28.54
CA PHE A 449 8.91 40.58 -27.42
C PHE A 449 7.70 40.83 -26.46
N ASP A 450 7.79 41.11 -25.16
CA ASP A 450 8.86 41.45 -24.20
C ASP A 450 8.40 41.14 -22.74
N SER A 451 9.36 41.25 -21.82
CA SER A 451 9.48 40.96 -20.40
C SER A 451 8.70 41.82 -19.36
N ARG A 452 8.70 41.28 -18.12
CA ARG A 452 8.39 41.85 -16.77
C ARG A 452 6.95 41.79 -16.24
N ALA A 453 6.73 40.89 -15.26
CA ALA A 453 5.91 41.17 -14.07
C ALA A 453 6.22 40.17 -12.92
N THR A 454 6.41 40.71 -11.72
CA THR A 454 6.51 40.02 -10.42
C THR A 454 5.18 39.37 -10.00
N PRO A 455 5.15 38.28 -9.20
CA PRO A 455 3.90 37.61 -8.88
C PRO A 455 3.18 38.28 -7.71
N SER A 456 2.03 38.89 -7.97
CA SER A 456 0.99 39.08 -6.95
C SER A 456 0.04 37.89 -7.01
N ASN A 457 -0.11 37.16 -5.90
CA ASN A 457 -1.13 36.12 -5.75
C ASN A 457 -2.52 36.68 -6.02
N ARG A 458 -3.06 36.37 -7.19
CA ARG A 458 -4.48 36.53 -7.52
C ARG A 458 -4.94 35.18 -8.04
N MET A 459 -5.79 34.51 -7.26
CA MET A 459 -6.46 33.27 -7.69
C MET A 459 -7.10 33.51 -9.05
N MET A 460 -6.57 32.88 -10.10
CA MET A 460 -7.17 32.88 -11.43
C MET A 460 -8.41 31.98 -11.35
N ALA A 461 -9.56 32.50 -11.79
CA ALA A 461 -10.71 31.67 -12.08
C ALA A 461 -10.35 30.77 -13.27
N GLY A 462 -10.00 29.51 -12.99
CA GLY A 462 -9.72 28.53 -14.02
C GLY A 462 -10.97 28.29 -14.88
N LYS A 463 -10.82 28.38 -16.21
CA LYS A 463 -11.82 27.83 -17.13
C LYS A 463 -11.67 26.31 -17.08
N SER A 464 -12.73 25.61 -16.67
CA SER A 464 -12.74 24.14 -16.66
C SER A 464 -12.42 23.61 -18.06
N VAL A 465 -11.50 22.65 -18.13
CA VAL A 465 -11.07 21.97 -19.37
C VAL A 465 -11.97 20.78 -19.70
N LEU A 466 -12.92 20.46 -18.82
CA LEU A 466 -13.90 19.39 -19.03
C LEU A 466 -14.81 19.75 -20.21
N ASN A 467 -15.10 18.76 -21.06
CA ASN A 467 -16.01 18.92 -22.20
C ASN A 467 -17.35 19.54 -21.73
N PRO A 468 -17.72 20.75 -22.20
CA PRO A 468 -18.93 21.43 -21.73
C PRO A 468 -20.23 20.75 -22.18
N TYR A 469 -20.13 19.78 -23.09
CA TYR A 469 -21.24 18.97 -23.59
C TYR A 469 -21.24 17.54 -23.04
N ALA A 470 -20.29 17.19 -22.17
CA ALA A 470 -20.28 15.89 -21.52
C ALA A 470 -21.53 15.74 -20.63
N THR A 471 -22.10 14.54 -20.58
CA THR A 471 -23.14 14.22 -19.61
C THR A 471 -22.52 14.32 -18.22
N PRO A 472 -22.95 15.29 -17.38
CA PRO A 472 -22.21 15.66 -16.18
C PRO A 472 -22.59 14.70 -15.07
N TYR A 473 -22.04 13.49 -15.11
CA TYR A 473 -22.20 12.50 -14.06
C TYR A 473 -23.66 11.99 -13.89
N VAL A 474 -23.79 10.68 -13.64
CA VAL A 474 -25.06 10.07 -13.24
C VAL A 474 -24.94 9.81 -11.74
N PRO A 475 -25.85 10.30 -10.88
CA PRO A 475 -25.78 10.08 -9.44
C PRO A 475 -25.73 8.59 -9.09
N LEU A 476 -25.05 8.23 -8.01
CA LEU A 476 -24.99 6.84 -7.50
C LEU A 476 -26.40 6.23 -7.34
N SER A 477 -27.38 7.02 -6.90
CA SER A 477 -28.79 6.61 -6.79
C SER A 477 -29.45 6.21 -8.11
N GLU A 478 -28.97 6.76 -9.24
CA GLU A 478 -29.44 6.38 -10.59
C GLU A 478 -28.60 5.25 -11.19
N MET A 479 -27.33 5.09 -10.80
CA MET A 479 -26.47 3.98 -11.24
C MET A 479 -26.86 2.63 -10.62
N PHE A 480 -27.31 2.61 -9.36
CA PHE A 480 -27.67 1.37 -8.67
C PHE A 480 -29.11 0.90 -8.93
N SER A 481 -29.93 1.69 -9.65
CA SER A 481 -31.28 1.28 -10.06
C SER A 481 -31.20 0.17 -11.14
N GLY A 482 -31.04 -1.08 -10.70
CA GLY A 482 -31.10 -2.26 -11.56
C GLY A 482 -29.76 -2.93 -11.88
N MET A 483 -28.62 -2.41 -11.39
CA MET A 483 -27.33 -3.09 -11.51
C MET A 483 -27.23 -4.24 -10.50
N LYS A 484 -26.84 -5.41 -10.98
CA LYS A 484 -26.51 -6.56 -10.14
C LYS A 484 -25.00 -6.63 -9.94
N PHE A 485 -24.59 -7.04 -8.75
CA PHE A 485 -23.18 -7.27 -8.41
C PHE A 485 -22.97 -8.76 -8.18
N GLU A 486 -21.89 -9.31 -8.72
CA GLU A 486 -21.50 -10.70 -8.49
C GLU A 486 -20.24 -10.73 -7.62
N GLU A 487 -20.22 -11.66 -6.66
CA GLU A 487 -19.07 -11.93 -5.78
C GLU A 487 -18.18 -12.99 -6.42
N ASN A 488 -16.88 -12.69 -6.55
CA ASN A 488 -15.91 -13.61 -7.15
C ASN A 488 -15.49 -14.68 -6.14
N VAL A 489 -16.21 -15.80 -6.08
CA VAL A 489 -15.74 -17.00 -5.38
C VAL A 489 -14.67 -17.70 -6.23
N ALA A 490 -13.40 -17.52 -5.88
CA ALA A 490 -12.30 -18.29 -6.47
C ALA A 490 -12.27 -19.71 -5.87
N GLY A 491 -12.92 -20.68 -6.53
CA GLY A 491 -12.86 -22.08 -6.12
C GLY A 491 -13.42 -23.06 -7.17
N LYS A 492 -12.50 -23.78 -7.84
CA LYS A 492 -12.64 -24.98 -8.69
C LYS A 492 -14.05 -25.56 -8.94
N GLY A 493 -14.35 -25.72 -10.23
CA GLY A 493 -15.54 -26.43 -10.70
C GLY A 493 -15.68 -27.86 -10.19
N MET A 494 -16.91 -28.22 -9.89
CA MET A 494 -17.42 -29.58 -9.98
C MET A 494 -18.81 -29.49 -10.60
N SER A 495 -18.95 -30.12 -11.77
CA SER A 495 -20.23 -30.43 -12.39
C SER A 495 -21.09 -31.23 -11.41
N THR A 496 -22.33 -30.81 -11.20
CA THR A 496 -23.43 -31.76 -10.97
C THR A 496 -24.65 -31.30 -11.76
N ASP A 497 -24.96 -32.09 -12.77
CA ASP A 497 -26.26 -32.12 -13.44
C ASP A 497 -27.36 -32.35 -12.39
N PHE A 498 -28.40 -31.50 -12.41
CA PHE A 498 -29.72 -31.95 -12.00
C PHE A 498 -30.74 -31.61 -13.09
N GLU A 499 -31.29 -32.69 -13.63
CA GLU A 499 -32.19 -32.73 -14.74
C GLU A 499 -33.56 -32.11 -14.40
N LYS A 500 -34.07 -31.39 -15.41
CA LYS A 500 -35.44 -30.92 -15.63
C LYS A 500 -36.54 -31.74 -14.97
N LYS A 501 -37.51 -31.04 -14.39
CA LYS A 501 -38.93 -31.37 -14.64
C LYS A 501 -39.76 -30.11 -14.89
N LYS A 502 -40.12 -29.94 -16.16
CA LYS A 502 -41.19 -29.04 -16.63
C LYS A 502 -42.53 -29.59 -16.15
N THR A 503 -43.43 -28.71 -15.75
CA THR A 503 -44.85 -28.85 -16.09
C THR A 503 -45.44 -27.45 -16.24
N ALA A 504 -46.00 -27.20 -17.41
CA ALA A 504 -46.74 -25.99 -17.75
C ALA A 504 -48.20 -26.18 -17.34
N GLU A 505 -48.87 -25.11 -16.89
CA GLU A 505 -50.08 -24.54 -17.51
C GLU A 505 -50.78 -23.59 -16.52
N SER A 506 -51.07 -22.40 -17.02
CA SER A 506 -52.17 -21.50 -16.62
C SER A 506 -53.15 -21.50 -17.81
N PRO A 507 -54.37 -20.90 -17.77
CA PRO A 507 -54.88 -19.95 -16.77
C PRO A 507 -56.39 -20.08 -16.44
N VAL A 508 -56.89 -19.16 -15.60
CA VAL A 508 -58.12 -18.34 -15.75
C VAL A 508 -58.97 -18.23 -14.47
N ALA A 509 -59.08 -16.97 -14.02
CA ALA A 509 -60.18 -16.24 -13.38
C ALA A 509 -60.91 -16.78 -12.12
N GLY A 510 -61.12 -15.84 -11.19
CA GLY A 510 -62.46 -15.64 -10.65
C GLY A 510 -62.57 -15.44 -9.14
N SER A 511 -62.69 -14.16 -8.76
CA SER A 511 -63.76 -13.66 -7.86
C SER A 511 -63.73 -14.02 -6.36
N SER A 512 -63.54 -12.94 -5.60
CA SER A 512 -64.48 -12.43 -4.59
C SER A 512 -64.58 -13.08 -3.21
N THR A 513 -64.23 -12.24 -2.21
CA THR A 513 -65.08 -11.81 -1.07
C THR A 513 -65.51 -12.90 -0.07
N SER A 514 -65.53 -12.75 1.25
CA SER A 514 -65.54 -11.60 2.17
C SER A 514 -66.00 -12.15 3.54
N PHE A 515 -65.88 -11.31 4.57
CA PHE A 515 -66.55 -11.37 5.88
C PHE A 515 -65.99 -12.40 6.89
N ALA A 516 -65.96 -12.15 8.19
CA ALA A 516 -66.03 -10.93 9.02
C ALA A 516 -66.03 -11.39 10.50
N LYS A 517 -65.73 -10.42 11.37
CA LYS A 517 -66.22 -10.24 12.76
C LYS A 517 -65.63 -11.16 13.83
N ALA A 518 -64.91 -10.60 14.81
CA ALA A 518 -65.38 -9.90 16.03
C ALA A 518 -65.75 -10.93 17.12
N GLU A 519 -65.36 -10.83 18.40
CA GLU A 519 -65.48 -9.79 19.44
C GLU A 519 -64.53 -10.22 20.59
N ALA A 520 -63.73 -9.36 21.20
CA ALA A 520 -63.99 -8.43 22.33
C ALA A 520 -63.98 -9.04 23.76
N SER A 521 -63.41 -8.23 24.69
CA SER A 521 -63.54 -8.22 26.17
C SER A 521 -62.54 -9.06 27.00
N LYS A 522 -62.06 -8.66 28.18
CA LYS A 522 -61.96 -7.39 28.94
C LYS A 522 -61.18 -7.71 30.25
N ILE A 523 -60.37 -6.75 30.71
CA ILE A 523 -60.08 -6.36 32.12
C ILE A 523 -59.26 -7.29 33.04
N GLY A 524 -58.22 -6.71 33.67
CA GLY A 524 -57.72 -7.13 34.99
C GLY A 524 -56.33 -6.59 35.36
N GLN A 525 -56.24 -5.76 36.42
CA GLN A 525 -55.03 -5.07 36.91
C GLN A 525 -54.19 -5.89 37.93
N HIS A 526 -52.97 -5.39 38.18
CA HIS A 526 -52.17 -5.37 39.42
C HIS A 526 -51.00 -6.37 39.65
N SER A 527 -49.78 -5.78 39.68
CA SER A 527 -48.75 -5.77 40.74
C SER A 527 -48.13 -7.08 41.27
N GLY A 528 -46.79 -7.11 41.32
CA GLY A 528 -46.04 -7.82 42.38
C GLY A 528 -44.73 -8.51 41.97
N SER A 529 -43.63 -8.09 42.60
CA SER A 529 -42.24 -8.59 42.51
C SER A 529 -42.02 -10.01 43.07
N SER A 530 -41.04 -10.78 42.54
CA SER A 530 -40.04 -11.55 43.32
C SER A 530 -39.21 -12.53 42.46
N TYR A 531 -37.95 -12.70 42.83
CA TYR A 531 -36.88 -13.55 42.25
C TYR A 531 -36.96 -15.04 42.66
N MET A 532 -36.60 -15.98 41.77
CA MET A 532 -35.55 -17.04 41.93
C MET A 532 -35.61 -18.20 40.89
N HIS A 533 -34.46 -18.43 40.22
CA HIS A 533 -33.80 -19.65 39.70
C HIS A 533 -34.55 -20.88 39.09
N THR A 534 -34.33 -21.10 37.77
CA THR A 534 -33.91 -22.30 36.95
C THR A 534 -34.37 -23.73 37.32
N PRO A 535 -34.58 -24.70 36.37
CA PRO A 535 -33.80 -24.89 35.12
C PRO A 535 -34.53 -25.41 33.85
N PHE A 536 -33.84 -25.28 32.70
CA PHE A 536 -33.90 -26.08 31.46
C PHE A 536 -35.26 -26.54 30.90
N HIS A 537 -35.66 -25.93 29.78
CA HIS A 537 -36.13 -26.69 28.60
C HIS A 537 -35.90 -25.84 27.34
N GLU A 538 -35.18 -26.44 26.40
CA GLU A 538 -34.88 -25.93 25.07
C GLU A 538 -36.09 -26.20 24.18
N GLU A 539 -36.84 -25.16 23.81
CA GLU A 539 -37.89 -25.22 22.79
C GLU A 539 -37.70 -24.04 21.83
N ALA A 540 -37.56 -24.39 20.55
CA ALA A 540 -37.50 -23.47 19.43
C ALA A 540 -38.80 -22.67 19.35
N VAL A 541 -38.70 -21.34 19.46
CA VAL A 541 -39.84 -20.43 19.25
C VAL A 541 -39.74 -19.89 17.84
N GLY A 542 -40.69 -20.29 17.00
CA GLY A 542 -40.91 -19.72 15.67
C GLY A 542 -41.27 -18.23 15.78
N PHE A 543 -40.71 -17.46 14.86
CA PHE A 543 -40.90 -16.03 14.77
C PHE A 543 -42.35 -15.71 14.35
N GLU A 544 -43.17 -15.21 15.27
CA GLU A 544 -44.42 -14.54 14.94
C GLU A 544 -44.14 -13.07 14.58
N ASP A 545 -44.85 -12.60 13.55
CA ASP A 545 -44.80 -11.29 12.92
C ASP A 545 -44.97 -10.12 13.93
N PHE A 546 -43.89 -9.42 14.26
CA PHE A 546 -43.94 -8.21 15.08
C PHE A 546 -44.12 -6.96 14.21
N GLY A 547 -45.37 -6.53 14.07
CA GLY A 547 -45.71 -5.21 13.54
C GLY A 547 -45.11 -4.08 14.38
N ALA A 548 -44.51 -3.10 13.69
CA ALA A 548 -44.05 -1.78 14.12
C ALA A 548 -44.14 -1.49 15.64
N VAL A 549 -43.09 -1.84 16.39
CA VAL A 549 -42.91 -1.43 17.78
C VAL A 549 -42.34 -0.01 17.80
N ASN A 550 -43.16 0.96 18.22
CA ASN A 550 -42.81 2.39 18.20
C ASN A 550 -42.04 2.85 19.46
N ASP A 551 -41.32 1.93 20.12
CA ASP A 551 -40.57 2.22 21.34
C ASP A 551 -39.10 1.82 21.16
N HIS A 552 -38.27 2.82 20.83
CA HIS A 552 -36.84 2.67 20.55
C HIS A 552 -36.09 1.94 21.68
N ALA A 553 -36.55 2.07 22.93
CA ALA A 553 -35.92 1.41 24.08
C ALA A 553 -36.11 -0.12 24.04
N LEU A 554 -37.32 -0.57 23.71
CA LEU A 554 -37.64 -2.00 23.61
C LEU A 554 -36.95 -2.65 22.40
N VAL A 555 -36.81 -1.90 21.31
CA VAL A 555 -36.08 -2.36 20.12
C VAL A 555 -34.59 -2.53 20.43
N MET A 556 -33.96 -1.58 21.10
CA MET A 556 -32.56 -1.70 21.50
C MET A 556 -32.34 -2.82 22.51
N GLU A 557 -33.26 -3.02 23.46
CA GLU A 557 -33.21 -4.14 24.41
C GLU A 557 -33.30 -5.49 23.69
N THR A 558 -34.16 -5.58 22.66
CA THR A 558 -34.30 -6.78 21.82
C THR A 558 -33.02 -7.06 21.03
N LEU A 559 -32.46 -6.05 20.37
CA LEU A 559 -31.21 -6.17 19.62
C LEU A 559 -30.02 -6.52 20.52
N CYS A 560 -29.91 -5.92 21.71
CA CYS A 560 -28.86 -6.23 22.68
C CYS A 560 -28.99 -7.66 23.24
N SER A 561 -30.22 -8.18 23.33
CA SER A 561 -30.46 -9.57 23.75
C SER A 561 -30.12 -10.57 22.66
N MET A 562 -30.35 -10.24 21.39
CA MET A 562 -30.06 -11.12 20.25
C MET A 562 -28.57 -11.14 19.90
N PHE A 563 -27.88 -10.00 20.03
CA PHE A 563 -26.48 -9.83 19.62
C PHE A 563 -25.62 -9.32 20.79
N PRO A 564 -25.39 -10.12 21.84
CA PRO A 564 -24.74 -9.67 23.07
C PRO A 564 -23.26 -9.28 22.90
N ASP A 565 -22.62 -9.71 21.81
CA ASP A 565 -21.22 -9.42 21.48
C ASP A 565 -21.03 -8.11 20.66
N ILE A 566 -22.12 -7.44 20.28
CA ILE A 566 -22.11 -6.17 19.55
C ILE A 566 -22.44 -5.04 20.51
N SER A 567 -21.70 -3.92 20.44
CA SER A 567 -21.96 -2.80 21.33
C SER A 567 -23.28 -2.10 20.99
N VAL A 568 -23.91 -1.51 22.00
CA VAL A 568 -25.20 -0.80 21.87
C VAL A 568 -25.12 0.33 20.83
N GLU A 569 -23.98 1.03 20.75
CA GLU A 569 -23.76 2.08 19.77
C GLU A 569 -23.77 1.55 18.33
N SER A 570 -23.16 0.38 18.09
CA SER A 570 -23.16 -0.25 16.77
C SER A 570 -24.52 -0.81 16.41
N LEU A 571 -25.26 -1.40 17.35
CA LEU A 571 -26.65 -1.82 17.13
C LEU A 571 -27.56 -0.63 16.80
N ALA A 572 -27.36 0.51 17.47
CA ALA A 572 -28.08 1.74 17.19
C ALA A 572 -27.76 2.32 15.81
N GLU A 573 -26.51 2.26 15.38
CA GLU A 573 -26.10 2.68 14.04
C GLU A 573 -26.71 1.80 12.95
N VAL A 574 -26.67 0.46 13.10
CA VAL A 574 -27.26 -0.46 12.12
C VAL A 574 -28.77 -0.28 12.06
N PHE A 575 -29.43 -0.12 13.21
CA PHE A 575 -30.86 0.18 13.25
C PHE A 575 -31.22 1.51 12.56
N HIS A 576 -30.37 2.53 12.73
CA HIS A 576 -30.57 3.81 12.07
C HIS A 576 -30.35 3.74 10.56
N VAL A 577 -29.35 2.97 10.11
CA VAL A 577 -29.05 2.74 8.68
C VAL A 577 -30.23 2.05 7.98
N ASN A 578 -30.94 1.17 8.68
CA ASN A 578 -32.14 0.49 8.18
C ASN A 578 -33.43 1.29 8.43
N ASN A 579 -33.35 2.61 8.59
CA ASN A 579 -34.49 3.50 8.80
C ASN A 579 -35.41 3.11 9.99
N GLY A 580 -34.87 2.42 10.99
CA GLY A 580 -35.63 1.93 12.13
C GLY A 580 -36.45 0.67 11.85
N ASP A 581 -36.17 -0.06 10.77
CA ASP A 581 -36.75 -1.38 10.51
C ASP A 581 -36.00 -2.46 11.31
N LEU A 582 -36.71 -3.07 12.27
CA LEU A 582 -36.14 -4.10 13.14
C LEU A 582 -35.85 -5.40 12.37
N SER A 583 -36.70 -5.77 11.41
CA SER A 583 -36.53 -7.02 10.66
C SER A 583 -35.32 -6.94 9.74
N GLU A 584 -35.16 -5.84 9.00
CA GLU A 584 -33.97 -5.63 8.16
C GLU A 584 -32.70 -5.51 9.00
N THR A 585 -32.81 -4.93 10.21
CA THR A 585 -31.69 -4.85 11.16
C THR A 585 -31.27 -6.22 11.67
N ILE A 586 -32.22 -7.08 12.03
CA ILE A 586 -31.94 -8.45 12.47
C ILE A 586 -31.36 -9.26 11.32
N ASP A 587 -31.96 -9.25 10.13
CA ASP A 587 -31.46 -10.00 8.96
C ASP A 587 -30.02 -9.59 8.59
N MET A 588 -29.70 -8.30 8.71
CA MET A 588 -28.36 -7.79 8.48
C MET A 588 -27.39 -8.26 9.57
N LEU A 589 -27.80 -8.29 10.84
CA LEU A 589 -26.98 -8.71 11.97
C LEU A 589 -26.77 -10.23 12.02
N GLU A 590 -27.77 -11.04 11.68
CA GLU A 590 -27.65 -12.50 11.59
C GLU A 590 -26.69 -12.95 10.48
N GLN A 591 -26.63 -12.21 9.36
CA GLN A 591 -25.63 -12.43 8.31
C GLN A 591 -24.19 -12.20 8.79
N PHE A 592 -23.98 -11.45 9.88
CA PHE A 592 -22.66 -11.27 10.49
C PHE A 592 -22.31 -12.39 11.49
N GLU A 593 -23.29 -13.04 12.13
CA GLU A 593 -23.06 -14.18 13.05
C GLU A 593 -22.95 -15.53 12.33
N GLY A 594 -23.55 -15.66 11.13
CA GLY A 594 -23.53 -16.88 10.32
C GLY A 594 -22.14 -17.37 9.84
N GLU A 595 -21.07 -16.62 10.10
CA GLU A 595 -19.69 -17.05 9.84
C GLU A 595 -18.79 -16.91 11.08
N GLY A 596 -19.19 -17.56 12.18
CA GLY A 596 -18.38 -17.74 13.39
C GLY A 596 -17.99 -19.20 13.64
N PHE A 597 -16.75 -19.56 13.27
CA PHE A 597 -15.88 -20.59 13.89
C PHE A 597 -16.51 -21.93 14.35
N ASP A 598 -16.32 -22.98 13.55
CA ASP A 598 -16.22 -24.34 14.11
C ASP A 598 -14.77 -24.56 14.62
N SER A 599 -14.62 -24.58 15.93
CA SER A 599 -13.40 -24.96 16.61
C SER A 599 -13.31 -26.49 16.71
N GLY A 600 -12.68 -27.13 15.73
CA GLY A 600 -12.43 -28.56 15.75
C GLY A 600 -11.58 -29.03 14.58
N ASP A 601 -10.47 -29.69 14.89
CA ASP A 601 -9.65 -30.55 14.02
C ASP A 601 -8.66 -29.91 13.03
N LEU A 602 -7.43 -29.72 13.54
CA LEU A 602 -6.18 -29.76 12.78
C LEU A 602 -5.96 -31.16 12.18
N PRO A 603 -5.55 -31.27 10.90
CA PRO A 603 -4.72 -32.35 10.45
C PRO A 603 -3.29 -31.86 10.20
N GLU A 604 -2.36 -32.34 11.02
CA GLU A 604 -0.97 -32.54 10.62
C GLU A 604 -0.92 -33.48 9.41
N THR A 605 0.00 -33.22 8.46
CA THR A 605 0.73 -34.15 7.57
C THR A 605 1.09 -33.40 6.27
N SER A 606 2.20 -33.62 5.58
CA SER A 606 3.37 -34.46 5.79
C SER A 606 4.40 -34.05 4.73
N GLU A 607 5.67 -34.06 5.12
CA GLU A 607 6.82 -34.06 4.24
C GLU A 607 6.72 -35.19 3.20
N MET A 608 6.91 -34.87 1.92
CA MET A 608 7.17 -35.88 0.88
C MET A 608 8.67 -35.90 0.57
N ARG A 609 9.37 -36.75 1.33
CA ARG A 609 10.73 -37.24 1.06
C ARG A 609 10.71 -38.15 -0.16
N SER A 610 11.44 -37.80 -1.22
CA SER A 610 11.81 -38.75 -2.27
C SER A 610 13.17 -39.36 -1.94
N ASN A 611 13.16 -40.63 -1.54
CA ASN A 611 14.35 -41.48 -1.42
C ASN A 611 14.92 -41.80 -2.81
N PHE A 612 16.22 -41.60 -2.99
CA PHE A 612 17.02 -42.30 -3.99
C PHE A 612 18.23 -42.92 -3.27
N ASP A 613 18.25 -44.26 -3.23
CA ASP A 613 19.36 -45.06 -2.71
C ASP A 613 20.37 -45.36 -3.84
N PRO A 614 21.68 -45.46 -3.56
CA PRO A 614 22.73 -45.64 -4.55
C PRO A 614 23.19 -47.11 -4.69
N ALA A 615 23.96 -47.35 -5.76
CA ALA A 615 24.86 -48.48 -6.03
C ALA A 615 24.35 -49.55 -7.02
N LEU A 616 24.98 -49.56 -8.20
CA LEU A 616 25.58 -50.77 -8.78
C LEU A 616 26.66 -50.40 -9.81
N LEU A 617 27.89 -50.79 -9.50
CA LEU A 617 29.10 -50.75 -10.33
C LEU A 617 29.24 -52.03 -11.15
N LYS A 618 30.04 -51.91 -12.23
CA LYS A 618 30.59 -52.91 -13.19
C LYS A 618 29.82 -52.94 -14.50
N GLY A 619 30.39 -52.72 -15.67
CA GLY A 619 31.80 -52.60 -16.07
C GLY A 619 31.96 -53.29 -17.43
N SER A 620 32.58 -52.64 -18.41
CA SER A 620 33.38 -53.29 -19.45
C SER A 620 34.03 -52.23 -20.35
N SER A 621 35.35 -52.36 -20.46
CA SER A 621 36.30 -51.58 -21.22
C SER A 621 36.41 -51.99 -22.70
N SER A 622 37.17 -51.17 -23.43
CA SER A 622 37.87 -51.39 -24.72
C SER A 622 37.10 -50.98 -25.98
N GLY A 623 37.66 -50.20 -26.91
CA GLY A 623 39.01 -49.62 -26.98
C GLY A 623 39.20 -48.73 -28.22
N THR A 624 40.11 -47.76 -28.06
CA THR A 624 41.12 -47.26 -29.02
C THR A 624 40.77 -46.72 -30.42
N ARG A 625 41.27 -45.47 -30.62
CA ARG A 625 41.96 -44.91 -31.82
C ARG A 625 41.09 -44.59 -33.05
N ASP A 626 41.29 -43.52 -33.83
CA ASP A 626 42.29 -42.45 -33.95
C ASP A 626 41.73 -41.40 -34.95
N THR A 627 42.29 -40.17 -34.96
CA THR A 627 42.26 -39.13 -36.05
C THR A 627 40.91 -38.47 -36.37
N VAL A 628 40.73 -37.14 -36.53
CA VAL A 628 41.59 -35.96 -36.84
C VAL A 628 41.11 -34.79 -35.99
#